data_AF-A0A3D4ZWP6-F1
#
_entry.id   AF-A0A3D4ZWP6-F1
#
_cell.length_a   1.000
_cell.length_b   1.000
_cell.length_c   1.000
_cell.angle_alpha   90.00
_cell.angle_beta   90.00
_cell.angle_gamma   90.00
#
_symmetry.space_group_name_H-M   'P 1'
#
loop_
_entity.id
_entity.type
_entity.pdbx_description
1 polymer ?
#
loop_
_entity_poly.entity_id
_entity_poly.type
_entity_poly.pdbx_seq_one_letter_code
_entity_poly.pdbx_strand_id
1 'polypeptide(L)'
;MEKHMLVRPGSKVNLDDHDPDFHGGLDKDDADVERRRDQALERTCELQEALFAEARQSLLVVLQAMDTGGKDGVINHVMRGLNPQGVHVRSFKVPTPEELAHDFLWRVHQRVPARGNITVFNRSHYEDVLVVRVHELVPENMWRKRYEQINEFEQLLAENGTRILKLFLY
;
A
#
# COMPACT_ATOMS: atom_id res chain seq x y z
N MET A 1 -4.31 16.45 12.47
CA MET A 1 -4.73 15.65 11.31
C MET A 1 -4.24 14.20 11.38
N GLU A 2 -2.93 13.91 11.45
CA GLU A 2 -2.37 12.54 11.38
C GLU A 2 -2.97 11.50 12.36
N LYS A 3 -3.38 11.89 13.57
CA LYS A 3 -3.87 10.96 14.59
C LYS A 3 -5.20 10.28 14.27
N HIS A 4 -6.00 10.82 13.33
CA HIS A 4 -7.34 10.27 13.03
C HIS A 4 -7.33 9.17 11.96
N MET A 5 -6.29 9.11 11.11
CA MET A 5 -6.22 8.15 10.00
C MET A 5 -5.33 6.94 10.32
N LEU A 6 -4.49 7.03 11.36
CA LEU A 6 -3.60 5.95 11.74
C LEU A 6 -4.31 4.92 12.62
N VAL A 7 -4.50 3.72 12.08
CA VAL A 7 -4.94 2.54 12.85
C VAL A 7 -3.81 2.07 13.75
N ARG A 8 -4.07 2.00 15.06
CA ARG A 8 -3.06 1.55 16.05
C ARG A 8 -3.05 0.02 16.16
N PRO A 9 -1.87 -0.61 16.31
CA PRO A 9 -1.82 -2.05 16.59
C PRO A 9 -2.66 -2.41 17.81
N GLY A 10 -3.46 -3.48 17.68
CA GLY A 10 -4.35 -3.96 18.74
C GLY A 10 -5.64 -3.15 18.95
N SER A 11 -5.85 -2.02 18.26
CA SER A 11 -7.13 -1.32 18.33
C SER A 11 -8.20 -2.08 17.54
N LYS A 12 -9.43 -2.09 18.06
CA LYS A 12 -10.60 -2.48 17.26
C LYS A 12 -10.91 -1.34 16.30
N VAL A 13 -11.11 -1.68 15.03
CA VAL A 13 -11.47 -0.73 13.97
C VAL A 13 -12.89 -1.02 13.55
N ASN A 14 -13.72 0.02 13.52
CA ASN A 14 -15.01 0.01 12.85
C ASN A 14 -14.93 1.01 11.69
N LEU A 15 -15.17 0.55 10.47
CA LEU A 15 -15.07 1.43 9.29
C LEU A 15 -16.16 2.50 9.29
N ASP A 16 -17.32 2.23 9.89
CA ASP A 16 -18.42 3.19 10.00
C ASP A 16 -18.07 4.41 10.88
N ASP A 17 -16.99 4.33 11.68
CA ASP A 17 -16.48 5.45 12.49
C ASP A 17 -15.66 6.43 11.64
N HIS A 18 -15.37 6.11 10.38
CA HIS A 18 -14.65 6.94 9.45
C HIS A 18 -15.64 7.53 8.42
N ASP A 19 -15.54 8.83 8.16
CA ASP A 19 -16.36 9.48 7.13
C ASP A 19 -15.58 9.50 5.80
N PRO A 20 -16.08 8.86 4.72
CA PRO A 20 -15.44 8.89 3.40
C PRO A 20 -15.33 10.31 2.81
N ASP A 21 -16.22 11.23 3.21
CA ASP A 21 -16.18 12.63 2.77
C ASP A 21 -15.24 13.49 3.64
N PHE A 22 -14.56 12.90 4.63
CA PHE A 22 -13.65 13.65 5.49
C PHE A 22 -12.44 14.19 4.72
N HIS A 23 -12.43 15.50 4.50
CA HIS A 23 -11.34 16.22 3.83
C HIS A 23 -10.47 17.05 4.80
N GLY A 24 -10.70 16.96 6.12
CA GLY A 24 -9.88 17.60 7.14
C GLY A 24 -9.83 19.14 7.07
N GLY A 25 -10.86 19.76 6.47
CA GLY A 25 -10.89 21.19 6.20
C GLY A 25 -10.00 21.62 5.03
N LEU A 26 -9.49 20.68 4.23
CA LEU A 26 -8.77 20.96 3.00
C LEU A 26 -9.77 20.94 1.84
N ASP A 27 -9.81 22.02 1.07
CA ASP A 27 -10.55 22.08 -0.19
C ASP A 27 -9.57 21.86 -1.34
N LYS A 28 -9.94 21.00 -2.30
CA LYS A 28 -9.10 20.69 -3.46
C LYS A 28 -8.90 21.90 -4.39
N ASP A 29 -9.86 22.84 -4.37
CA ASP A 29 -9.84 24.03 -5.22
C ASP A 29 -9.18 25.23 -4.48
N ASP A 30 -8.72 25.03 -3.25
CA ASP A 30 -7.93 26.01 -2.50
C ASP A 30 -6.47 26.01 -2.98
N ALA A 31 -6.04 27.17 -3.48
CA ALA A 31 -4.67 27.39 -3.95
C ALA A 31 -3.59 27.07 -2.89
N ASP A 32 -3.89 27.19 -1.59
CA ASP A 32 -2.95 26.77 -0.54
C ASP A 32 -2.79 25.25 -0.45
N VAL A 33 -3.90 24.51 -0.62
CA VAL A 33 -3.87 23.05 -0.65
C VAL A 33 -3.09 22.57 -1.87
N GLU A 34 -3.29 23.18 -3.03
CA GLU A 34 -2.51 22.91 -4.23
C GLU A 34 -1.01 23.17 -4.02
N ARG A 35 -0.65 24.33 -3.46
CA ARG A 35 0.76 24.66 -3.15
C ARG A 35 1.39 23.65 -2.20
N ARG A 36 0.69 23.27 -1.13
CA ARG A 36 1.18 22.30 -0.14
C ARG A 36 1.38 20.91 -0.75
N ARG A 37 0.49 20.50 -1.66
CA ARG A 37 0.62 19.25 -2.41
C ARG A 37 1.86 19.28 -3.30
N ASP A 38 2.10 20.37 -4.02
CA ASP A 38 3.23 20.47 -4.94
C ASP A 38 4.56 20.50 -4.17
N GLN A 39 4.64 21.23 -3.05
CA GLN A 39 5.79 21.18 -2.13
C GLN A 39 6.05 19.77 -1.57
N ALA A 40 4.99 19.02 -1.24
CA ALA A 40 5.12 17.65 -0.78
C ALA A 40 5.64 16.72 -1.89
N LEU A 41 5.23 16.93 -3.15
CA LEU A 41 5.73 16.17 -4.30
C LEU A 41 7.21 16.46 -4.55
N GLU A 42 7.62 17.73 -4.55
CA GLU A 42 9.03 18.12 -4.69
C GLU A 42 9.88 17.46 -3.60
N ARG A 43 9.43 17.56 -2.34
CA ARG A 43 10.12 16.93 -1.22
C ARG A 43 10.19 15.40 -1.35
N THR A 44 9.13 14.78 -1.87
CA THR A 44 9.09 13.34 -2.11
C THR A 44 10.09 12.92 -3.18
N CYS A 45 10.29 13.73 -4.23
CA CYS A 45 11.32 13.49 -5.25
C CYS A 45 12.72 13.53 -4.65
N GLU A 46 13.05 14.58 -3.88
CA GLU A 46 14.36 14.69 -3.20
C GLU A 46 14.64 13.48 -2.28
N LEU A 47 13.63 13.07 -1.51
CA LEU A 47 13.74 11.94 -0.60
C LEU A 47 13.86 10.60 -1.34
N GLN A 48 13.19 10.45 -2.49
CA GLN A 48 13.30 9.26 -3.33
C GLN A 48 14.70 9.14 -3.93
N GLU A 49 15.30 10.24 -4.40
CA GLU A 49 16.68 10.26 -4.88
C GLU A 49 17.67 9.89 -3.77
N ALA A 50 17.48 10.46 -2.57
CA ALA A 50 18.30 10.11 -1.41
C ALA A 50 18.17 8.63 -1.03
N LEU A 51 16.95 8.08 -1.02
CA LEU A 51 16.69 6.65 -0.78
C LEU A 51 17.44 5.79 -1.80
N PHE A 52 17.32 6.15 -3.08
CA PHE A 52 17.96 5.42 -4.18
C PHE A 52 19.48 5.45 -4.09
N ALA A 53 20.05 6.62 -3.80
CA ALA A 53 21.50 6.78 -3.63
C ALA A 53 22.03 6.06 -2.38
N GLU A 54 21.27 6.04 -1.28
CA GLU A 54 21.67 5.34 -0.06
C GLU A 54 21.69 3.82 -0.25
N ALA A 55 20.69 3.26 -0.93
CA ALA A 55 20.56 1.82 -1.21
C ALA A 55 20.67 0.91 0.04
N ARG A 56 20.22 1.41 1.21
CA ARG A 56 20.22 0.66 2.48
C ARG A 56 18.83 0.27 2.96
N GLN A 57 17.84 1.10 2.68
CA GLN A 57 16.44 0.89 3.05
C GLN A 57 15.57 0.82 1.79
N SER A 58 14.31 0.42 1.95
CA SER A 58 13.33 0.44 0.86
C SER A 58 11.97 0.88 1.39
N LEU A 59 11.07 1.28 0.49
CA LEU A 59 9.70 1.66 0.82
C LEU A 59 8.70 0.81 0.04
N LEU A 60 7.81 0.14 0.76
CA LEU A 60 6.65 -0.54 0.21
C LEU A 60 5.40 0.25 0.55
N VAL A 61 4.67 0.72 -0.47
CA VAL A 61 3.35 1.33 -0.32
C VAL A 61 2.30 0.33 -0.80
N VAL A 62 1.37 -0.04 0.06
CA VAL A 62 0.25 -0.93 -0.25
C VAL A 62 -1.00 -0.08 -0.38
N LEU A 63 -1.63 -0.11 -1.56
CA LEU A 63 -2.88 0.57 -1.85
C LEU A 63 -4.02 -0.44 -1.94
N GLN A 64 -4.98 -0.30 -1.05
CA GLN A 64 -6.25 -1.04 -1.07
C GLN A 64 -7.42 -0.07 -1.15
N ALA A 65 -8.47 -0.47 -1.85
CA ALA A 65 -9.71 0.30 -1.99
C ALA A 65 -10.76 -0.59 -2.63
N MET A 66 -12.03 -0.21 -2.53
CA MET A 66 -13.08 -0.75 -3.38
C MET A 66 -12.76 -0.51 -4.86
N ASP A 67 -13.44 -1.25 -5.75
CA ASP A 67 -13.40 -0.92 -7.17
C ASP A 67 -13.90 0.52 -7.37
N THR A 68 -13.27 1.22 -8.32
CA THR A 68 -13.40 2.69 -8.53
C THR A 68 -13.01 3.59 -7.35
N GLY A 69 -12.42 3.07 -6.27
CA GLY A 69 -11.96 3.85 -5.11
C GLY A 69 -10.68 4.69 -5.33
N GLY A 70 -10.36 5.08 -6.57
CA GLY A 70 -9.33 6.08 -6.85
C GLY A 70 -7.86 5.64 -6.81
N LYS A 71 -7.55 4.34 -6.60
CA LYS A 71 -6.15 3.83 -6.52
C LYS A 71 -5.27 4.29 -7.68
N ASP A 72 -5.74 4.15 -8.91
CA ASP A 72 -4.97 4.51 -10.11
C ASP A 72 -4.71 6.02 -10.20
N GLY A 73 -5.66 6.85 -9.76
CA GLY A 73 -5.51 8.30 -9.69
C GLY A 73 -4.42 8.70 -8.68
N VAL A 74 -4.45 8.10 -7.49
CA VAL A 74 -3.43 8.33 -6.45
C VAL A 74 -2.04 7.93 -6.95
N ILE A 75 -1.92 6.75 -7.57
CA ILE A 75 -0.64 6.29 -8.15
C ILE A 75 -0.16 7.29 -9.20
N ASN A 76 -1.03 7.63 -10.17
CA ASN A 76 -0.64 8.54 -11.25
C ASN A 76 -0.25 9.93 -10.75
N HIS A 77 -0.82 10.40 -9.65
CA HIS A 77 -0.50 11.71 -9.11
C HIS A 77 0.79 11.70 -8.28
N VAL A 78 0.94 10.73 -7.38
CA VAL A 78 2.12 10.62 -6.50
C VAL A 78 3.38 10.23 -7.28
N MET A 79 3.22 9.47 -8.37
CA MET A 79 4.35 9.07 -9.22
C MET A 79 4.84 10.17 -10.16
N ARG A 80 4.09 11.26 -10.34
CA ARG A 80 4.52 12.38 -11.18
C ARG A 80 5.74 13.04 -10.54
N GLY A 81 6.85 13.04 -11.27
CA GLY A 81 8.12 13.64 -10.86
C GLY A 81 9.11 12.65 -10.24
N LEU A 82 8.68 11.46 -9.83
CA LEU A 82 9.60 10.45 -9.30
C LEU A 82 10.45 9.82 -10.41
N ASN A 83 11.70 9.47 -10.08
CA ASN A 83 12.59 8.80 -11.02
C ASN A 83 12.10 7.35 -11.27
N PRO A 84 11.70 7.00 -12.50
CA PRO A 84 11.14 5.67 -12.80
C PRO A 84 12.14 4.52 -12.59
N GLN A 85 13.44 4.81 -12.48
CA GLN A 85 14.44 3.78 -12.16
C GLN A 85 14.38 3.33 -10.70
N GLY A 86 13.91 4.20 -9.79
CA GLY A 86 13.83 3.92 -8.35
C GLY A 86 12.43 3.57 -7.86
N VAL A 87 11.43 3.56 -8.76
CA VAL A 87 10.03 3.40 -8.38
C VAL A 87 9.30 2.41 -9.30
N HIS A 88 8.57 1.49 -8.69
CA HIS A 88 7.89 0.42 -9.40
C HIS A 88 6.44 0.26 -8.95
N VAL A 89 5.52 0.20 -9.91
CA VAL A 89 4.14 -0.20 -9.63
C VAL A 89 3.97 -1.68 -9.93
N ARG A 90 3.31 -2.41 -9.02
CA ARG A 90 3.00 -3.83 -9.15
C ARG A 90 1.52 -4.04 -8.87
N SER A 91 0.78 -4.38 -9.92
CA SER A 91 -0.66 -4.60 -9.84
C SER A 91 -0.97 -6.07 -9.72
N PHE A 92 -1.77 -6.44 -8.73
CA PHE A 92 -2.18 -7.83 -8.49
C PHE A 92 -3.58 -8.07 -9.05
N LYS A 93 -3.67 -8.98 -10.03
CA LYS A 93 -4.93 -9.45 -10.62
C LYS A 93 -5.30 -10.83 -10.05
N VAL A 94 -6.35 -11.45 -10.62
CA VAL A 94 -6.69 -12.86 -10.34
C VAL A 94 -5.44 -13.73 -10.50
N PRO A 95 -5.11 -14.59 -9.52
CA PRO A 95 -3.95 -15.45 -9.60
C PRO A 95 -3.96 -16.39 -10.80
N THR A 96 -2.78 -16.61 -11.40
CA THR A 96 -2.62 -17.61 -12.47
C THR A 96 -2.59 -19.03 -11.89
N PRO A 97 -2.77 -20.09 -12.71
CA PRO A 97 -2.64 -21.47 -12.24
C PRO A 97 -1.27 -21.77 -11.60
N GLU A 98 -0.19 -21.17 -12.09
CA GLU A 98 1.15 -21.29 -11.50
C GLU A 98 1.20 -20.63 -10.12
N GLU A 99 0.69 -19.41 -10.00
CA GLU A 99 0.63 -18.71 -8.71
C GLU A 99 -0.22 -19.48 -7.68
N LEU A 100 -1.32 -20.11 -8.13
CA LEU A 100 -2.18 -20.96 -7.28
C LEU A 100 -1.54 -22.30 -6.90
N ALA A 101 -0.51 -22.75 -7.63
CA ALA A 101 0.25 -23.94 -7.29
C ALA A 101 1.25 -23.69 -6.14
N HIS A 102 1.45 -22.43 -5.76
CA HIS A 102 2.26 -22.00 -4.63
C HIS A 102 1.40 -21.44 -3.49
N ASP A 103 2.03 -21.08 -2.37
CA ASP A 103 1.36 -20.29 -1.35
C ASP A 103 1.05 -18.87 -1.85
N PHE A 104 0.05 -18.21 -1.25
CA PHE A 104 -0.45 -16.92 -1.72
C PHE A 104 0.58 -15.78 -1.61
N LEU A 105 1.58 -15.90 -0.73
CA LEU A 105 2.63 -14.90 -0.56
C LEU A 105 3.75 -15.07 -1.60
N TRP A 106 3.91 -16.25 -2.21
CA TRP A 106 4.95 -16.52 -3.19
C TRP A 106 5.03 -15.45 -4.30
N ARG A 107 3.89 -15.14 -4.95
CA ARG A 107 3.86 -14.13 -6.01
C ARG A 107 4.07 -12.70 -5.50
N VAL A 108 3.71 -12.45 -4.24
CA VAL A 108 3.77 -11.12 -3.62
C VAL A 108 5.18 -10.82 -3.17
N HIS A 109 5.84 -11.78 -2.52
CA HIS A 109 7.21 -11.67 -2.03
C HIS A 109 8.19 -11.40 -3.18
N GLN A 110 8.00 -11.99 -4.35
CA GLN A 110 8.80 -11.71 -5.54
C GLN A 110 8.75 -10.25 -6.03
N ARG A 111 7.77 -9.47 -5.56
CA ARG A 111 7.52 -8.10 -6.02
C ARG A 111 7.88 -7.04 -5.00
N VAL A 112 8.34 -7.42 -3.80
CA VAL A 112 8.77 -6.46 -2.76
C VAL A 112 9.94 -5.59 -3.26
N PRO A 113 10.12 -4.36 -2.74
CA PRO A 113 11.16 -3.48 -3.23
C PRO A 113 12.56 -3.98 -2.85
N ALA A 114 13.50 -3.89 -3.78
CA ALA A 114 14.92 -3.95 -3.45
C ALA A 114 15.34 -2.70 -2.66
N ARG A 115 16.50 -2.76 -1.98
CA ARG A 115 17.05 -1.56 -1.32
C ARG A 115 17.25 -0.42 -2.31
N GLY A 116 17.00 0.79 -1.86
CA GLY A 116 16.98 2.02 -2.65
C GLY A 116 15.70 2.25 -3.45
N ASN A 117 14.78 1.27 -3.49
CA ASN A 117 13.58 1.37 -4.32
C ASN A 117 12.32 1.61 -3.52
N ILE A 118 11.35 2.24 -4.19
CA ILE A 118 9.96 2.32 -3.78
C ILE A 118 9.16 1.33 -4.65
N THR A 119 8.40 0.44 -4.02
CA THR A 119 7.40 -0.35 -4.74
C THR A 119 6.01 0.01 -4.25
N VAL A 120 5.10 0.23 -5.19
CA VAL A 120 3.68 0.48 -4.92
C VAL A 120 2.86 -0.71 -5.40
N PHE A 121 2.21 -1.37 -4.44
CA PHE A 121 1.27 -2.45 -4.65
C PHE A 121 -0.11 -1.88 -4.92
N ASN A 122 -0.62 -2.07 -6.15
CA ASN A 122 -2.00 -1.78 -6.53
C ASN A 122 -2.82 -3.07 -6.42
N ARG A 123 -3.62 -3.18 -5.35
CA ARG A 123 -3.96 -4.46 -4.70
C ARG A 123 -2.71 -5.17 -4.17
N SER A 124 -2.85 -6.24 -3.40
CA SER A 124 -1.74 -6.84 -2.64
C SER A 124 -2.07 -8.24 -2.09
N HIS A 125 -1.23 -8.78 -1.21
CA HIS A 125 -1.55 -9.97 -0.38
C HIS A 125 -2.83 -9.84 0.44
N TYR A 126 -3.33 -8.63 0.73
CA TYR A 126 -4.65 -8.46 1.36
C TYR A 126 -5.82 -9.00 0.53
N GLU A 127 -5.70 -9.16 -0.81
CA GLU A 127 -6.76 -9.80 -1.62
C GLU A 127 -7.12 -11.20 -1.09
N ASP A 128 -6.11 -11.92 -0.59
CA ASP A 128 -6.23 -13.28 -0.06
C ASP A 128 -6.96 -13.39 1.28
N VAL A 129 -7.37 -12.26 1.86
CA VAL A 129 -8.28 -12.18 3.02
C VAL A 129 -9.48 -11.24 2.79
N LEU A 130 -9.64 -10.73 1.56
CA LEU A 130 -10.74 -9.88 1.11
C LEU A 130 -11.65 -10.64 0.14
N VAL A 131 -11.28 -10.71 -1.14
CA VAL A 131 -12.08 -11.38 -2.18
C VAL A 131 -12.24 -12.87 -1.90
N VAL A 132 -11.18 -13.51 -1.39
CA VAL A 132 -11.19 -14.92 -0.98
C VAL A 132 -12.20 -15.18 0.13
N ARG A 133 -12.34 -14.25 1.07
CA ARG A 133 -13.30 -14.35 2.18
C ARG A 133 -14.73 -14.13 1.68
N VAL A 134 -14.97 -13.08 0.90
CA VAL A 134 -16.31 -12.69 0.45
C VAL A 134 -16.94 -13.74 -0.47
N HIS A 135 -16.13 -14.37 -1.34
CA HIS A 135 -16.58 -15.40 -2.27
C HIS A 135 -16.31 -16.83 -1.80
N GLU A 136 -15.89 -17.02 -0.55
CA GLU A 136 -15.64 -18.35 0.06
C GLU A 136 -14.73 -19.25 -0.79
N LEU A 137 -13.71 -18.66 -1.45
CA LEU A 137 -12.82 -19.39 -2.36
C LEU A 137 -11.97 -20.47 -1.65
N VAL A 138 -11.79 -20.31 -0.34
CA VAL A 138 -11.27 -21.34 0.56
C VAL A 138 -12.04 -21.32 1.88
N PRO A 139 -12.07 -22.43 2.64
CA PRO A 139 -12.68 -22.47 3.96
C PRO A 139 -12.15 -21.40 4.92
N GLU A 140 -13.00 -20.92 5.82
CA GLU A 140 -12.66 -19.86 6.79
C GLU A 140 -11.43 -20.17 7.63
N ASN A 141 -11.28 -21.40 8.10
CA ASN A 141 -10.13 -21.82 8.88
C ASN A 141 -8.80 -21.74 8.10
N MET A 142 -8.84 -21.65 6.76
CA MET A 142 -7.66 -21.45 5.92
C MET A 142 -7.34 -19.96 5.78
N TRP A 143 -8.27 -19.13 5.31
CA TRP A 143 -7.97 -17.71 5.11
C TRP A 143 -7.80 -16.94 6.43
N ARG A 144 -8.42 -17.39 7.53
CA ARG A 144 -8.26 -16.77 8.85
C ARG A 144 -6.81 -16.87 9.36
N LYS A 145 -6.09 -17.96 9.03
CA LYS A 145 -4.65 -18.10 9.35
C LYS A 145 -3.77 -17.12 8.58
N ARG A 146 -4.24 -16.64 7.41
CA ARG A 146 -3.47 -15.70 6.59
C ARG A 146 -3.27 -14.36 7.27
N TYR A 147 -4.10 -13.95 8.24
CA TYR A 147 -3.84 -12.75 9.02
C TYR A 147 -2.50 -12.80 9.76
N GLU A 148 -2.20 -13.93 10.39
CA GLU A 148 -0.92 -14.13 11.09
C GLU A 148 0.24 -14.21 10.09
N GLN A 149 0.07 -14.97 9.01
CA GLN A 149 1.08 -15.09 7.95
C GLN A 149 1.42 -13.73 7.31
N ILE A 150 0.42 -12.86 7.13
CA ILE A 150 0.63 -11.49 6.63
C ILE A 150 1.41 -10.66 7.64
N ASN A 151 1.10 -10.75 8.94
CA ASN A 151 1.83 -10.03 9.97
C ASN A 151 3.30 -10.48 10.02
N GLU A 152 3.56 -11.79 9.99
CA GLU A 152 4.91 -12.37 9.96
C GLU A 152 5.68 -11.96 8.70
N PHE A 153 5.02 -11.98 7.54
CA PHE A 153 5.61 -11.53 6.28
C PHE A 153 6.00 -10.05 6.32
N GLU A 154 5.11 -9.18 6.78
CA GLU A 154 5.40 -7.75 6.88
C GLU A 154 6.47 -7.45 7.94
N GLN A 155 6.50 -8.21 9.04
CA GLN A 155 7.55 -8.14 10.04
C GLN A 155 8.91 -8.52 9.45
N LEU A 156 8.98 -9.63 8.71
CA LEU A 156 10.20 -10.05 8.00
C LEU A 156 10.74 -8.92 7.11
N LEU A 157 9.87 -8.28 6.32
CA LEU A 157 10.29 -7.17 5.45
C LEU A 157 10.78 -5.96 6.26
N ALA A 158 10.08 -5.61 7.34
CA ALA A 158 10.44 -4.49 8.21
C ALA A 158 11.79 -4.69 8.90
N GLU A 159 12.04 -5.89 9.43
CA GLU A 159 13.33 -6.26 10.04
C GLU A 159 14.49 -6.20 9.04
N ASN A 160 14.20 -6.35 7.74
CA ASN A 160 15.17 -6.29 6.66
C ASN A 160 15.29 -4.91 5.99
N GLY A 161 14.75 -3.85 6.62
CA GLY A 161 14.92 -2.46 6.19
C GLY A 161 13.87 -1.97 5.19
N THR A 162 12.75 -2.68 5.03
CA THR A 162 11.61 -2.20 4.24
C THR A 162 10.64 -1.43 5.13
N ARG A 163 10.46 -0.13 4.88
CA ARG A 163 9.38 0.63 5.49
C ARG A 163 8.08 0.30 4.76
N ILE A 164 7.01 -0.03 5.49
CA ILE A 164 5.72 -0.39 4.91
C ILE A 164 4.68 0.68 5.26
N LEU A 165 4.01 1.22 4.25
CA LEU A 165 2.86 2.11 4.38
C LEU A 165 1.64 1.43 3.76
N LYS A 166 0.59 1.21 4.56
CA LYS A 166 -0.64 0.55 4.10
C LYS A 166 -1.76 1.58 4.11
N LEU A 167 -2.30 1.88 2.93
CA LEU A 167 -3.32 2.90 2.74
C LEU A 167 -4.58 2.22 2.20
N PHE A 168 -5.67 2.36 2.95
CA PHE A 168 -7.00 2.02 2.50
C PHE A 168 -7.69 3.31 2.06
N LEU A 169 -8.01 3.41 0.77
CA LEU A 169 -8.84 4.50 0.25
C LEU A 169 -10.29 4.11 0.49
N TYR A 170 -10.89 4.73 1.50
CA TYR A 170 -12.25 4.47 1.96
C TYR A 170 -13.24 5.41 1.28
#